data_AF-A0A0V8JPF3-F1
#
_entry.id   AF-A0A0V8JPF3-F1
#
_cell.length_a   1.000
_cell.length_b   1.000
_cell.length_c   1.000
_cell.angle_alpha   90.00
_cell.angle_beta   90.00
_cell.angle_gamma   90.00
#
_symmetry.space_group_name_H-M   'P 1'
#
loop_
_entity.id
_entity.type
_entity.pdbx_description
1 polymer ?
#
loop_
_entity_poly.entity_id
_entity_poly.type
_entity_poly.pdbx_seq_one_letter_code
_entity_poly.pdbx_strand_id
1 'polypeptide(L)' 'MSKVKYEVVQKFKDVQDNGKVYQRGDRYPKPLNKKVSEERLNELASTSNKLGQPVIKVIGE' A
#
# COMPACT_ATOMS: atom_id res chain seq x y z
N MET A 1 -6.18 -18.98 6.69
CA MET A 1 -6.13 -17.93 5.65
C MET A 1 -5.32 -16.78 6.18
N SER A 2 -4.05 -16.73 5.80
CA SER A 2 -3.13 -15.69 6.22
C SER A 2 -3.58 -14.36 5.63
N LYS A 3 -3.81 -13.36 6.48
CA LYS A 3 -4.09 -12.00 6.01
C LYS A 3 -2.87 -11.55 5.23
N VAL A 4 -3.00 -11.36 3.91
CA VAL A 4 -1.95 -10.77 3.09
C VAL A 4 -1.57 -9.43 3.71
N LYS A 5 -0.34 -9.31 4.18
CA LYS A 5 0.18 -8.09 4.81
C LYS A 5 0.98 -7.35 3.76
N TYR A 6 0.74 -6.05 3.62
CA TYR A 6 1.56 -5.19 2.79
C TYR A 6 2.43 -4.29 3.66
N GLU A 7 3.67 -4.09 3.24
CA GLU A 7 4.62 -3.16 3.83
C GLU A 7 4.95 -2.09 2.82
N VAL A 8 4.95 -0.86 3.29
CA VAL A 8 5.32 0.31 2.49
C VAL A 8 6.83 0.29 2.31
N VAL A 9 7.30 0.19 1.07
CA VAL A 9 8.73 0.18 0.73
C VAL A 9 9.26 1.58 0.44
N GLN A 10 8.38 2.50 0.04
CA GLN A 10 8.73 3.86 -0.34
C GLN A 10 7.69 4.81 0.24
N LYS A 11 8.13 5.96 0.75
CA LYS A 11 7.19 6.97 1.25
C LYS A 11 6.23 7.40 0.15
N PHE A 12 4.93 7.40 0.42
CA PHE A 12 3.94 7.87 -0.53
C PHE A 12 2.77 8.55 0.19
N LYS A 13 2.09 9.43 -0.54
CA LYS A 13 0.86 10.07 -0.09
C LYS A 13 -0.31 9.39 -0.78
N ASP A 14 -1.18 8.75 0.00
CA ASP A 14 -2.39 8.16 -0.52
C ASP A 14 -3.49 9.23 -0.59
N VAL A 15 -3.78 9.69 -1.80
CA VAL A 15 -4.83 10.70 -2.04
C VAL A 15 -6.23 10.15 -1.81
N GLN A 16 -6.43 8.83 -1.89
CA GLN A 16 -7.72 8.18 -1.63
C GLN A 16 -7.95 7.95 -0.12
N ASP A 17 -6.90 7.96 0.67
CA ASP A 17 -6.90 7.88 2.14
C ASP A 17 -6.82 9.28 2.76
N ASN A 18 -7.63 10.23 2.28
CA ASN A 18 -7.66 11.61 2.79
C ASN A 18 -6.29 12.34 2.72
N GLY A 19 -5.38 11.91 1.85
CA GLY A 19 -4.02 12.46 1.79
C GLY A 19 -3.09 11.92 2.87
N LYS A 20 -3.37 10.75 3.44
CA LYS A 20 -2.53 10.08 4.43
C LYS A 20 -1.16 9.77 3.87
N VAL A 21 -0.13 10.14 4.62
CA VAL A 21 1.26 9.86 4.27
C VAL A 21 1.68 8.57 4.95
N TYR A 22 2.17 7.63 4.13
CA TYR A 22 2.76 6.39 4.58
C TYR A 22 4.28 6.46 4.45
N GLN A 23 4.99 5.98 5.45
CA GLN A 23 6.46 5.95 5.44
C GLN A 23 6.97 4.54 5.15
N ARG A 24 8.23 4.45 4.72
CA ARG A 24 8.88 3.16 4.49
C ARG A 24 8.90 2.36 5.82
N GLY A 25 8.43 1.12 5.78
CA GLY A 25 8.25 0.24 6.93
C GLY A 25 6.86 0.29 7.57
N ASP A 26 5.97 1.21 7.17
CA ASP A 26 4.57 1.17 7.63
C ASP A 26 3.83 -0.03 7.04
N ARG A 27 2.81 -0.49 7.78
CA ARG A 27 1.87 -1.50 7.29
C ARG A 27 0.76 -0.84 6.49
N TYR A 28 0.41 -1.44 5.35
CA TYR A 28 -0.70 -1.02 4.50
C TYR A 28 -1.74 -2.15 4.36
N PRO A 29 -3.05 -1.83 4.40
CA PRO A 29 -3.63 -0.52 4.72
C PRO A 29 -3.65 -0.23 6.23
N LYS A 30 -3.80 1.05 6.62
CA LYS A 30 -3.84 1.47 8.04
C LYS A 30 -5.15 2.21 8.35
N PRO A 31 -6.04 1.66 9.20
CA PRO A 31 -5.94 0.39 9.94
C PRO A 31 -5.98 -0.85 9.01
N LEU A 32 -5.42 -1.99 9.46
CA LEU A 32 -5.36 -3.25 8.67
C LEU A 32 -6.73 -3.82 8.28
N ASN A 33 -7.80 -3.41 8.97
CA ASN A 33 -9.18 -3.77 8.63
C ASN A 33 -9.81 -2.85 7.58
N LYS A 34 -9.06 -1.87 7.06
CA LYS A 34 -9.55 -0.98 6.01
C LYS A 34 -9.71 -1.77 4.72
N LYS A 35 -10.91 -1.73 4.15
CA LYS A 35 -11.17 -2.26 2.82
C LYS A 35 -10.46 -1.37 1.81
N VAL A 36 -9.46 -1.93 1.14
CA VAL A 36 -8.81 -1.32 -0.03
C VAL A 36 -9.06 -2.28 -1.18
N SER A 37 -9.49 -1.74 -2.33
CA SER A 37 -9.71 -2.54 -3.52
C SER A 37 -8.40 -3.18 -3.98
N GLU A 38 -8.48 -4.40 -4.51
CA GLU A 38 -7.32 -5.11 -5.05
C GLU A 38 -6.62 -4.33 -6.15
N GLU A 39 -7.38 -3.60 -6.98
CA GLU A 39 -6.85 -2.68 -7.99
C GLU A 39 -5.92 -1.63 -7.38
N ARG A 40 -6.29 -1.06 -6.23
CA ARG A 40 -5.48 -0.05 -5.53
C ARG A 40 -4.23 -0.66 -4.94
N LEU A 41 -4.33 -1.86 -4.35
CA LEU A 41 -3.17 -2.61 -3.86
C LEU A 41 -2.21 -2.92 -5.01
N ASN A 42 -2.73 -3.34 -6.16
CA ASN A 42 -1.93 -3.66 -7.34
C ASN A 42 -1.29 -2.41 -7.94
N GLU A 43 -2.00 -1.29 -8.02
CA GLU A 43 -1.45 0.00 -8.48
C GLU A 43 -0.29 0.46 -7.58
N LEU A 44 -0.44 0.34 -6.26
CA LEU A 44 0.59 0.68 -5.29
C LEU A 44 1.76 -0.30 -5.30
N ALA A 45 1.52 -1.57 -5.58
CA ALA A 45 2.53 -2.63 -5.68
C ALA A 45 3.19 -2.69 -7.07
N SER A 46 2.65 -1.97 -8.05
CA SER A 46 3.16 -1.89 -9.42
C SER A 46 3.82 -0.53 -9.70
N THR A 47 4.42 -0.42 -10.88
CA THR A 47 4.94 0.86 -11.42
C THR A 47 3.83 1.72 -12.04
N SER A 48 2.59 1.23 -12.12
CA SER A 48 1.45 1.90 -12.75
C SER A 48 0.83 3.03 -11.90
N ASN A 49 1.48 3.45 -10.82
CA ASN A 49 1.06 4.59 -10.01
C ASN A 49 1.75 5.89 -10.46
N LYS A 50 1.28 7.03 -9.95
CA LYS A 50 1.87 8.36 -10.25
C LYS A 50 3.36 8.50 -9.92
N LEU A 51 3.91 7.62 -9.09
CA LEU A 51 5.33 7.64 -8.69
C LEU A 51 6.20 6.76 -9.61
N GLY A 52 5.60 6.04 -10.56
CA GLY A 52 6.30 5.19 -11.52
C GLY A 52 7.01 3.99 -10.89
N GLN A 53 6.75 3.69 -9.62
CA GLN A 53 7.52 2.71 -8.84
C GLN A 53 6.65 2.04 -7.78
N PRO A 54 6.89 0.76 -7.45
CA PRO A 54 6.17 0.08 -6.38
C PRO A 54 6.46 0.76 -5.04
N VAL A 55 5.40 1.16 -4.34
CA VAL A 55 5.48 1.83 -3.03
C VAL A 55 5.06 0.91 -1.88
N ILE A 56 4.42 -0.22 -2.17
CA ILE A 56 4.16 -1.30 -1.21
C ILE A 56 4.68 -2.64 -1.76
N LYS A 57 5.00 -3.56 -0.86
CA LYS A 57 5.30 -4.96 -1.17
C LYS A 57 4.50 -5.88 -0.27
N VAL A 58 4.26 -7.12 -0.71
CA VAL A 58 3.70 -8.17 0.14
C VAL A 58 4.79 -8.66 1.10
N ILE A 59 4.45 -8.83 2.40
CA ILE A 59 5.36 -9.28 3.46
C ILE A 59 4.93 -10.60 4.14
N GLY A 60 3.93 -11.32 3.63
CA GLY A 60 3.63 -12.66 4.14
C GLY A 60 2.49 -13.40 3.42
N GLU A 61 2.71 -14.71 3.22
CA GLU A 61 1.73 -15.78 2.90
C GLU A 61 1.32 -16.54 4.17
#